data_AF-A0A938BSM7-F1
#
_entry.id   AF-A0A938BSM7-F1
#
_cell.length_a   1.000
_cell.length_b   1.000
_cell.length_c   1.000
_cell.angle_alpha   90.00
_cell.angle_beta   90.00
_cell.angle_gamma   90.00
#
_symmetry.space_group_name_H-M   'P 1'
#
loop_
_entity.id
_entity.type
_entity.pdbx_description
1 polymer ?
#
loop_
_entity_poly.entity_id
_entity_poly.type
_entity_poly.pdbx_seq_one_letter_code
_entity_poly.pdbx_strand_id
1 'polypeptide(L)' 'MFLGLAIFIALLIAVNFYRVLVGPTIFDRLLAVGLVGSNALLLIVLIGFLYERADMFLDLALTYAILNFIGVLALG' A
#
# COMPACT_ATOMS: atom_id res chain seq x y z
N MET A 1 -14.98 7.11 -11.82
CA MET A 1 -14.77 5.70 -11.38
C MET A 1 -13.46 5.54 -10.60
N PHE A 2 -12.30 5.87 -11.18
CA PHE A 2 -10.99 5.76 -10.51
C PHE A 2 -10.85 6.54 -9.19
N LEU A 3 -11.43 7.74 -9.12
CA LEU A 3 -11.38 8.60 -7.93
C LEU A 3 -12.11 7.97 -6.72
N GLY A 4 -13.24 7.31 -6.95
CA GLY A 4 -13.95 6.57 -5.90
C GLY A 4 -13.16 5.35 -5.40
N LEU A 5 -12.46 4.66 -6.30
CA LEU A 5 -11.59 3.53 -5.96
C LEU A 5 -10.37 3.99 -5.14
N ALA A 6 -9.78 5.14 -5.50
CA ALA A 6 -8.67 5.74 -4.75
C ALA A 6 -9.08 6.12 -3.32
N ILE A 7 -10.27 6.72 -3.13
CA ILE A 7 -10.80 7.03 -1.80
C ILE A 7 -11.04 5.74 -1.00
N PHE A 8 -11.60 4.71 -1.62
CA PHE A 8 -11.82 3.42 -0.98
C PHE A 8 -10.51 2.77 -0.50
N ILE A 9 -9.46 2.79 -1.34
CA ILE A 9 -8.14 2.27 -0.95
C ILE A 9 -7.51 3.12 0.15
N ALA A 10 -7.66 4.45 0.11
CA ALA A 10 -7.18 5.31 1.18
C ALA A 10 -7.84 4.99 2.54
N LEU A 11 -9.14 4.69 2.55
CA LEU A 11 -9.85 4.22 3.75
C LEU A 11 -9.32 2.86 4.24
N LEU A 12 -9.05 1.92 3.32
CA LEU A 12 -8.44 0.63 3.68
C LEU A 12 -7.05 0.80 4.30
N ILE A 13 -6.24 1.73 3.79
CA ILE A 13 -4.94 2.06 4.38
C ILE A 13 -5.13 2.59 5.81
N ALA A 14 -6.08 3.49 6.04
CA ALA A 14 -6.36 4.02 7.37
C ALA A 14 -6.78 2.92 8.37
N VAL A 15 -7.61 1.97 7.94
CA VAL A 15 -7.99 0.80 8.77
C VAL A 15 -6.79 -0.10 9.06
N ASN A 16 -5.91 -0.32 8.08
CA ASN A 16 -4.69 -1.12 8.31
C ASN A 16 -3.75 -0.42 9.29
N PHE A 17 -3.58 0.90 9.20
CA PHE A 17 -2.80 1.68 10.17
C PHE A 17 -3.35 1.54 11.60
N TYR A 18 -4.68 1.55 11.76
CA TYR A 18 -5.30 1.28 13.04
C TYR A 18 -4.98 -0.13 13.57
N ARG A 19 -5.01 -1.16 12.70
CA ARG A 19 -4.63 -2.54 13.09
C ARG A 19 -3.15 -2.69 13.43
N VAL A 20 -2.25 -1.93 12.80
CA VAL A 20 -0.82 -1.92 13.16
C VAL A 20 -0.61 -1.45 14.61
N LEU A 21 -1.36 -0.43 15.05
CA LEU A 21 -1.22 0.14 16.40
C LEU A 21 -1.93 -0.69 17.49
N VAL A 22 -3.14 -1.15 17.19
CA VAL A 22 -4.03 -1.80 18.18
C VAL A 22 -3.94 -3.34 18.14
N GLY A 23 -3.22 -3.91 17.17
CA GLY A 23 -3.08 -5.36 17.02
C GLY A 23 -2.62 -6.05 18.32
N PRO A 24 -3.36 -7.06 18.82
CA PRO A 24 -3.06 -7.75 20.08
C PRO A 24 -1.83 -8.66 19.97
N THR A 25 -1.55 -9.20 18.78
CA THR A 25 -0.40 -10.06 18.52
C THR A 25 0.64 -9.39 17.64
N ILE A 26 1.91 -9.81 17.76
CA ILE A 26 2.99 -9.33 16.89
C ILE A 26 2.72 -9.72 15.42
N PHE A 27 2.14 -10.91 15.20
CA PHE A 27 1.73 -11.37 13.88
C PHE A 27 0.65 -10.49 13.25
N ASP A 28 -0.37 -10.05 14.01
CA ASP A 28 -1.40 -9.13 13.49
C ASP A 28 -0.79 -7.80 13.02
N ARG A 29 0.20 -7.29 13.77
CA ARG A 29 0.90 -6.05 13.42
C ARG A 29 1.77 -6.23 12.18
N LEU A 30 2.51 -7.34 12.09
CA LEU A 30 3.36 -7.65 10.95
C LEU A 30 2.54 -7.83 9.66
N LEU A 31 1.42 -8.56 9.75
CA LEU A 31 0.47 -8.72 8.63
C LEU A 31 -0.14 -7.38 8.22
N ALA A 32 -0.53 -6.55 9.19
CA ALA A 32 -1.08 -5.23 8.90
C ALA A 32 -0.06 -4.31 8.21
N VAL A 33 1.22 -4.34 8.61
CA VAL A 33 2.31 -3.59 7.93
C VAL A 33 2.49 -4.07 6.49
N GLY A 34 2.48 -5.39 6.25
CA GLY A 34 2.54 -5.94 4.89
C GLY A 34 1.39 -5.47 4.01
N LEU A 35 0.16 -5.47 4.54
CA LEU A 35 -1.03 -5.01 3.84
C LEU A 35 -1.03 -3.50 3.56
N VAL A 36 -0.44 -2.67 4.44
CA VAL A 36 -0.22 -1.24 4.15
C VAL A 36 0.67 -1.07 2.92
N GLY A 37 1.75 -1.84 2.83
CA GLY A 37 2.67 -1.81 1.69
C GLY A 37 1.99 -2.11 0.35
N SER A 38 1.21 -3.19 0.29
CA SER A 38 0.47 -3.56 -0.92
C SER A 38 -0.60 -2.54 -1.31
N ASN A 39 -1.33 -1.97 -0.34
CA ASN A 39 -2.35 -0.95 -0.63
C ASN A 39 -1.73 0.39 -1.07
N ALA A 40 -0.54 0.74 -0.59
CA ALA A 40 0.19 1.92 -1.03
C ALA A 40 0.57 1.83 -2.52
N LEU A 41 0.97 0.64 -2.99
CA LEU A 41 1.26 0.41 -4.42
C LEU A 41 0.04 0.64 -5.31
N LEU A 42 -1.10 0.07 -4.92
CA LEU A 42 -2.35 0.26 -5.64
C LEU A 42 -2.75 1.74 -5.70
N LEU A 43 -2.51 2.48 -4.62
CA LEU A 43 -2.78 3.92 -4.58
C LEU A 43 -1.89 4.70 -5.56
N ILE A 44 -0.58 4.40 -5.62
CA ILE A 44 0.35 5.04 -6.55
C ILE A 44 -0.09 4.82 -8.01
N VAL A 45 -0.45 3.59 -8.36
CA VAL A 45 -0.90 3.24 -9.72
C VAL A 45 -2.21 3.95 -10.06
N LEU A 46 -3.20 3.95 -9.14
CA LEU A 46 -4.48 4.65 -9.35
C LEU A 46 -4.33 6.15 -9.52
N ILE A 47 -3.42 6.76 -8.76
CA ILE A 47 -3.09 8.18 -8.89
C ILE A 47 -2.47 8.44 -10.27
N GLY A 48 -1.59 7.56 -10.75
CA GLY A 48 -1.03 7.64 -12.09
C GLY A 48 -2.07 7.60 -13.21
N PHE A 49 -3.07 6.73 -13.08
CA PHE A 49 -4.22 6.69 -13.99
C PHE A 49 -5.10 7.94 -13.91
N LEU A 50 -5.24 8.56 -12.72
CA LEU A 50 -6.04 9.77 -12.54
C LEU A 50 -5.40 11.00 -13.19
N TYR A 51 -4.06 11.07 -13.22
CA TYR A 51 -3.30 12.18 -13.79
C TYR A 51 -2.89 11.96 -15.26
N GLU A 52 -3.40 10.92 -15.92
CA GLU A 52 -3.06 10.55 -17.31
C GLU A 52 -1.55 10.40 -17.56
N ARG A 53 -0.79 10.09 -16.51
CA ARG A 53 0.68 9.90 -16.53
C ARG A 53 1.07 8.55 -15.95
N ALA A 54 0.32 7.51 -16.31
CA ALA A 54 0.45 6.19 -15.71
C ALA A 54 1.88 5.63 -15.75
N ASP A 55 2.64 5.90 -16.82
CA ASP A 55 4.00 5.36 -17.00
C ASP A 55 4.95 5.75 -15.86
N MET A 56 4.98 7.03 -15.49
CA MET A 56 5.88 7.54 -14.45
C MET A 56 5.51 7.01 -13.06
N PHE A 57 4.21 6.87 -12.77
CA PHE A 57 3.75 6.33 -11.50
C PHE A 57 3.87 4.81 -11.44
N LEU A 58 3.81 4.12 -12.58
CA LEU A 58 4.07 2.68 -12.67
C LEU A 58 5.52 2.37 -12.27
N ASP A 59 6.48 3.14 -12.77
CA ASP A 59 7.89 3.00 -12.37
C ASP A 59 8.08 3.20 -10.86
N LEU A 60 7.41 4.21 -10.29
CA LEU A 60 7.42 4.45 -8.84
C LEU A 60 6.79 3.29 -8.06
N ALA A 61 5.66 2.76 -8.54
CA ALA A 61 4.99 1.62 -7.93
C ALA A 61 5.87 0.37 -7.99
N LEU A 62 6.46 0.03 -9.13
CA LEU A 62 7.36 -1.11 -9.25
C LEU A 62 8.58 -0.98 -8.33
N THR A 63 9.16 0.21 -8.22
CA THR A 63 10.27 0.49 -7.29
C THR A 63 9.83 0.27 -5.83
N TYR A 64 8.67 0.80 -5.44
CA TYR A 64 8.13 0.58 -4.09
C TYR A 64 7.78 -0.89 -3.83
N ALA A 65 7.39 -1.64 -4.85
CA ALA A 65 7.01 -3.05 -4.71
C ALA A 65 8.24 -3.89 -4.37
N ILE A 66 9.36 -3.63 -5.06
CA ILE A 66 10.64 -4.26 -4.76
C ILE A 66 11.11 -3.87 -3.36
N LEU A 67 11.03 -2.60 -2.98
CA LEU A 67 11.40 -2.15 -1.62
C LEU A 67 10.55 -2.82 -0.54
N ASN A 68 9.24 -2.93 -0.75
CA ASN A 68 8.35 -3.59 0.20
C ASN A 68 8.66 -5.08 0.32
N PHE A 69 8.92 -5.76 -0.80
CA PHE A 69 9.32 -7.16 -0.82
C PHE A 69 10.63 -7.40 -0.06
N ILE A 70 11.66 -6.57 -0.30
CA ILE A 70 12.92 -6.63 0.44
C ILE A 70 12.69 -6.37 1.94
N GLY A 71 11.86 -5.40 2.29
CA GLY A 71 11.52 -5.09 3.68
C GLY A 71 10.86 -6.26 4.41
N VAL A 72 9.96 -6.98 3.74
CA VAL A 72 9.34 -8.20 4.29
C VAL A 72 10.37 -9.31 4.48
N LEU A 73 11.27 -9.54 3.50
CA LEU A 73 12.33 -10.54 3.63
C LEU A 73 13.37 -10.21 4.72
N ALA A 74 13.62 -8.93 4.98
CA ALA A 74 14.57 -8.51 6.02
C ALA A 74 13.98 -8.63 7.44
N LEU A 75 12.65 -8.56 7.56
CA LEU A 75 11.94 -8.64 8.85
C LEU A 75 11.42 -10.05 9.17
N GLY A 76 11.19 -10.89 8.16
CA GLY A 76 10.78 -12.30 8.29
C GLY A 76 11.95 -13.23 8.50
#